data_AF-A0A511DH89-F1
#
_entry.id   AF-A0A511DH89-F1
#
_cell.length_a   1.000
_cell.length_b   1.000
_cell.length_c   1.000
_cell.angle_alpha   90.00
_cell.angle_beta   90.00
_cell.angle_gamma   90.00
#
_symmetry.space_group_name_H-M   'P 1'
#
loop_
_entity.id
_entity.type
_entity.pdbx_description
1 polymer ?
#
loop_
_entity_poly.entity_id
_entity_poly.type
_entity_poly.pdbx_seq_one_letter_code
_entity_poly.pdbx_strand_id
1 'polypeptide(L)'
;MGGRAVDRTVTGLLQWGCRQMWGFAPRMIPHIVERKGAGGALRWFAANMPRYLTTMQVLGPARTHLAAMVVSLHNGCIYCAYGNAYALELIHLREHDRLFPLDSRALHGWLGLEPRELADRLRGVLHEAGMHAEMLWVDRTLEILRGQQPVDAAEARLAHVVTMVSEMNSIATTAGVEPDEAQNPVNKDGALKSRHAALRAGV
;
A
#
# COMPACT_ATOMS: atom_id res chain seq x y z
N MET A 1 16.42 -15.14 -27.30
CA MET A 1 15.04 -14.66 -27.57
C MET A 1 13.96 -15.25 -26.65
N GLY A 2 14.16 -16.40 -25.98
CA GLY A 2 13.16 -17.01 -25.08
C GLY A 2 12.82 -16.24 -23.79
N GLY A 3 13.78 -15.52 -23.18
CA GLY A 3 13.55 -14.79 -21.92
C GLY A 3 12.42 -13.76 -21.99
N ARG A 4 12.39 -12.93 -23.05
CA ARG A 4 11.33 -11.93 -23.26
C ARG A 4 9.94 -12.52 -23.51
N ALA A 5 9.85 -13.77 -23.96
CA ALA A 5 8.55 -14.44 -24.12
C ALA A 5 8.03 -14.93 -22.77
N VAL A 6 8.91 -15.56 -21.96
CA VAL A 6 8.60 -16.04 -20.62
C VAL A 6 8.22 -14.87 -19.69
N ASP A 7 8.95 -13.76 -19.75
CA ASP A 7 8.65 -12.58 -18.94
C ASP A 7 7.26 -11.99 -19.26
N ARG A 8 6.85 -11.99 -20.54
CA ARG A 8 5.51 -11.56 -20.94
C ARG A 8 4.42 -12.49 -20.40
N THR A 9 4.63 -13.81 -20.48
CA THR A 9 3.68 -14.79 -19.94
C THR A 9 3.53 -14.63 -18.42
N VAL A 10 4.65 -14.51 -17.69
CA VAL A 10 4.62 -14.33 -16.24
C VAL A 10 4.01 -12.99 -15.85
N THR A 11 4.32 -11.91 -16.56
CA THR A 11 3.69 -10.60 -16.36
C THR A 11 2.18 -10.71 -16.52
N GLY A 12 1.70 -11.35 -17.59
CA GLY A 12 0.27 -11.55 -17.83
C GLY A 12 -0.42 -12.38 -16.73
N LEU A 13 0.23 -13.44 -16.27
CA LEU A 13 -0.28 -14.27 -15.16
C LEU A 13 -0.42 -13.48 -13.86
N LEU A 14 0.61 -12.73 -13.48
CA LEU A 14 0.62 -11.91 -12.26
C LEU A 14 -0.41 -10.77 -12.35
N GLN A 15 -0.50 -10.09 -13.50
CA GLN A 15 -1.50 -9.06 -13.74
C GLN A 15 -2.93 -9.62 -13.66
N TRP A 16 -3.17 -10.81 -14.21
CA TRP A 16 -4.46 -11.48 -14.08
C TRP A 16 -4.79 -11.77 -12.61
N GLY A 17 -3.84 -12.29 -11.84
CA GLY A 17 -4.02 -12.53 -10.40
C GLY A 17 -4.38 -11.26 -9.64
N CYS A 18 -3.69 -10.15 -9.90
CA CYS A 18 -4.02 -8.86 -9.31
C CYS A 18 -5.42 -8.35 -9.71
N ARG A 19 -5.87 -8.57 -10.95
CA ARG A 19 -7.24 -8.21 -11.37
C ARG A 19 -8.28 -8.97 -10.56
N GLN A 20 -8.06 -10.25 -10.27
CA GLN A 20 -8.98 -11.03 -9.44
C GLN A 20 -9.02 -10.51 -7.99
N MET A 21 -7.84 -10.19 -7.43
CA MET A 21 -7.74 -9.70 -6.05
C MET A 21 -8.32 -8.29 -5.88
N TRP A 22 -7.92 -7.35 -6.74
CA TRP A 22 -8.13 -5.91 -6.53
C TRP A 22 -8.95 -5.22 -7.62
N GLY A 23 -9.33 -5.93 -8.69
CA GLY A 23 -10.12 -5.37 -9.79
C GLY A 23 -9.29 -4.67 -10.88
N PHE A 24 -7.96 -4.61 -10.75
CA PHE A 24 -7.09 -3.99 -11.74
C PHE A 24 -5.74 -4.71 -11.84
N ALA A 25 -4.99 -4.46 -12.93
CA ALA A 25 -3.64 -4.94 -13.12
C ALA A 25 -2.66 -3.81 -12.80
N PRO A 26 -1.93 -3.87 -11.66
CA PRO A 26 -1.06 -2.78 -11.25
C PRO A 26 0.05 -2.54 -12.27
N ARG A 27 0.27 -1.25 -12.58
CA ARG A 27 1.35 -0.81 -13.49
C ARG A 27 2.75 -1.26 -13.04
N MET A 28 2.94 -1.54 -11.76
CA MET A 28 4.22 -2.00 -11.21
C MET A 28 4.57 -3.46 -11.56
N ILE A 29 3.61 -4.31 -11.96
CA ILE A 29 3.87 -5.75 -12.18
C ILE A 29 4.97 -6.02 -13.22
N PRO A 30 4.96 -5.40 -14.43
CA PRO A 30 6.03 -5.58 -15.40
C PRO A 30 7.42 -5.22 -14.84
N HIS A 31 7.52 -4.15 -14.05
CA HIS A 31 8.78 -3.70 -13.45
C HIS A 31 9.32 -4.66 -12.38
N ILE A 32 8.43 -5.33 -11.64
CA ILE A 32 8.83 -6.41 -10.72
C ILE A 32 9.43 -7.58 -11.51
N VAL A 33 8.78 -7.98 -12.61
CA VAL A 33 9.26 -9.06 -13.47
C VAL A 33 10.59 -8.69 -14.13
N GLU A 34 10.73 -7.47 -14.62
CA GLU A 34 11.98 -6.95 -15.20
C GLU A 34 13.12 -6.95 -14.17
N ARG A 35 12.88 -6.47 -12.95
CA ARG A 35 13.91 -6.39 -11.89
C ARG A 35 14.35 -7.76 -11.38
N LYS A 36 13.43 -8.73 -11.29
CA LYS A 36 13.66 -10.04 -10.64
C LYS A 36 13.85 -11.20 -11.62
N GLY A 37 13.50 -11.02 -12.89
CA GLY A 37 13.23 -12.09 -13.85
C GLY A 37 11.94 -12.85 -13.52
N ALA A 38 11.37 -13.52 -14.53
CA ALA A 38 10.14 -14.32 -14.41
C ALA A 38 10.11 -15.26 -13.18
N GLY A 39 11.11 -16.12 -13.02
CA GLY A 39 11.16 -17.08 -11.90
C GLY A 39 11.34 -16.41 -10.54
N GLY A 40 12.15 -15.34 -10.48
CA GLY A 40 12.36 -14.56 -9.26
C GLY A 40 11.09 -13.83 -8.82
N ALA A 41 10.35 -13.26 -9.77
CA ALA A 41 9.07 -12.61 -9.52
C ALA A 41 8.04 -13.61 -8.97
N LEU A 42 7.85 -14.76 -9.63
CA LEU A 42 6.92 -15.79 -9.15
C LEU A 42 7.25 -16.25 -7.72
N ARG A 43 8.53 -16.54 -7.44
CA ARG A 43 8.98 -16.92 -6.10
C ARG A 43 8.71 -15.83 -5.07
N TRP A 44 8.97 -14.57 -5.44
CA TRP A 44 8.74 -13.43 -4.55
C TRP A 44 7.24 -13.25 -4.23
N PHE A 45 6.36 -13.33 -5.23
CA PHE A 45 4.91 -13.28 -5.00
C PHE A 45 4.42 -14.45 -4.15
N ALA A 46 4.88 -15.67 -4.43
CA ALA A 46 4.52 -16.86 -3.67
C ALA A 46 4.98 -16.79 -2.20
N ALA A 47 6.12 -16.16 -1.92
CA ALA A 47 6.64 -15.99 -0.56
C ALA A 47 5.93 -14.87 0.22
N ASN A 48 5.57 -13.76 -0.44
CA ASN A 48 5.08 -12.56 0.25
C ASN A 48 3.55 -12.47 0.28
N MET A 49 2.86 -12.80 -0.83
CA MET A 49 1.41 -12.56 -0.93
C MET A 49 0.58 -13.33 0.09
N PRO A 50 0.78 -14.65 0.31
CA PRO A 50 -0.03 -15.37 1.29
C PRO A 50 0.06 -14.75 2.69
N ARG A 51 1.28 -14.39 3.10
CA ARG A 51 1.54 -13.78 4.40
C ARG A 51 0.98 -12.37 4.50
N TYR A 52 1.03 -11.59 3.42
CA TYR A 52 0.38 -10.28 3.32
C TYR A 52 -1.15 -10.38 3.44
N LEU A 53 -1.78 -11.32 2.72
CA LEU A 53 -3.22 -11.57 2.80
C LEU A 53 -3.65 -11.99 4.21
N THR A 54 -2.89 -12.88 4.87
CA THR A 54 -3.16 -13.23 6.28
C THR A 54 -2.98 -12.02 7.20
N THR A 55 -1.98 -11.16 6.97
CA THR A 55 -1.84 -9.91 7.74
C THR A 55 -3.06 -9.01 7.60
N MET A 56 -3.60 -8.84 6.38
CA MET A 56 -4.84 -8.09 6.18
C MET A 56 -6.05 -8.70 6.90
N GLN A 57 -6.11 -10.04 7.02
CA GLN A 57 -7.17 -10.72 7.76
C GLN A 57 -7.02 -10.54 9.28
N VAL A 58 -5.79 -10.58 9.81
CA VAL A 58 -5.53 -10.57 11.26
C VAL A 58 -5.45 -9.16 11.83
N LEU A 59 -4.68 -8.26 11.20
CA LEU A 59 -4.57 -6.86 11.66
C LEU A 59 -5.73 -6.00 11.15
N GLY A 60 -6.43 -6.46 10.11
CA GLY A 60 -7.43 -5.70 9.40
C GLY A 60 -6.82 -4.89 8.23
N PRO A 61 -7.65 -4.56 7.22
CA PRO A 61 -7.18 -3.88 6.02
C PRO A 61 -6.76 -2.43 6.32
N ALA A 62 -7.47 -1.71 7.20
CA ALA A 62 -7.11 -0.35 7.57
C ALA A 62 -5.69 -0.26 8.15
N ARG A 63 -5.37 -1.05 9.17
CA ARG A 63 -4.02 -1.06 9.78
C ARG A 63 -2.93 -1.46 8.79
N THR A 64 -3.22 -2.45 7.94
CA THR A 64 -2.24 -2.92 6.95
C THR A 64 -1.93 -1.84 5.90
N HIS A 65 -2.96 -1.17 5.38
CA HIS A 65 -2.76 -0.09 4.41
C HIS A 65 -2.14 1.16 5.05
N LEU A 66 -2.47 1.48 6.31
CA LEU A 66 -1.81 2.55 7.05
C LEU A 66 -0.32 2.29 7.21
N ALA A 67 0.08 1.09 7.64
CA ALA A 67 1.48 0.71 7.72
C ALA A 67 2.18 0.81 6.36
N ALA A 68 1.57 0.26 5.30
CA ALA A 68 2.14 0.31 3.95
C ALA A 68 2.24 1.75 3.41
N MET A 69 1.27 2.62 3.73
CA MET A 69 1.32 4.05 3.40
C MET A 69 2.46 4.75 4.13
N VAL A 70 2.62 4.52 5.44
CA VAL A 70 3.72 5.09 6.25
C VAL A 70 5.08 4.68 5.67
N VAL A 71 5.28 3.39 5.39
CA VAL A 71 6.50 2.86 4.77
C VAL A 71 6.76 3.55 3.43
N SER A 72 5.73 3.69 2.60
CA SER A 72 5.86 4.28 1.27
C SER A 72 6.19 5.77 1.30
N LEU A 73 5.58 6.53 2.21
CA LEU A 73 5.91 7.94 2.42
C LEU A 73 7.34 8.12 2.94
N HIS A 74 7.73 7.29 3.92
CA HIS A 74 9.09 7.30 4.45
C HIS A 74 10.14 6.98 3.37
N ASN A 75 9.85 6.02 2.49
CA ASN A 75 10.73 5.62 1.40
C ASN A 75 10.63 6.52 0.15
N GLY A 76 9.79 7.57 0.16
CA GLY A 76 9.63 8.48 -0.97
C GLY A 76 8.89 7.90 -2.19
N CYS A 77 8.12 6.82 -2.02
CA CYS A 77 7.42 6.15 -3.11
C CYS A 77 5.96 6.60 -3.23
N ILE A 78 5.70 7.54 -4.16
CA ILE A 78 4.36 8.08 -4.37
C ILE A 78 3.35 7.06 -4.89
N TYR A 79 3.76 6.16 -5.80
CA TYR A 79 2.89 5.11 -6.33
C TYR A 79 2.28 4.24 -5.22
N CYS A 80 3.14 3.75 -4.32
CA CYS A 80 2.71 2.90 -3.23
C CYS A 80 1.98 3.70 -2.14
N ALA A 81 2.42 4.93 -1.84
CA ALA A 81 1.75 5.79 -0.87
C ALA A 81 0.31 6.08 -1.31
N TYR A 82 0.13 6.51 -2.56
CA TYR A 82 -1.19 6.76 -3.15
C TYR A 82 -2.09 5.53 -3.10
N GLY A 83 -1.62 4.38 -3.59
CA GLY A 83 -2.47 3.18 -3.67
C GLY A 83 -2.93 2.66 -2.29
N ASN A 84 -2.10 2.83 -1.25
CA ASN A 84 -2.46 2.47 0.11
C ASN A 84 -3.36 3.52 0.79
N ALA A 85 -3.09 4.81 0.54
CA ALA A 85 -3.95 5.88 1.03
C ALA A 85 -5.34 5.82 0.41
N TYR A 86 -5.44 5.59 -0.89
CA TYR A 86 -6.72 5.48 -1.56
C TYR A 86 -7.51 4.26 -1.08
N ALA A 87 -6.83 3.14 -0.77
CA ALA A 87 -7.47 2.01 -0.10
C ALA A 87 -8.03 2.40 1.28
N LEU A 88 -7.28 3.16 2.09
CA LEU A 88 -7.76 3.69 3.38
C LEU A 88 -8.98 4.58 3.21
N GLU A 89 -8.96 5.50 2.24
CA GLU A 89 -10.08 6.40 1.97
C GLU A 89 -11.37 5.63 1.67
N LEU A 90 -11.30 4.61 0.83
CA LEU A 90 -12.45 3.77 0.46
C LEU A 90 -12.92 2.92 1.65
N ILE A 91 -12.01 2.31 2.40
CA ILE A 91 -12.33 1.53 3.60
C ILE A 91 -13.05 2.41 4.63
N HIS A 92 -12.49 3.59 4.92
CA HIS A 92 -13.04 4.52 5.89
C HIS A 92 -14.42 5.03 5.50
N LEU A 93 -14.61 5.38 4.21
CA LEU A 93 -15.92 5.78 3.70
C LEU A 93 -16.97 4.67 3.85
N ARG A 94 -16.59 3.43 3.55
CA ARG A 94 -17.49 2.28 3.68
C ARG A 94 -17.87 2.01 5.14
N GLU A 95 -16.93 2.14 6.06
CA GLU A 95 -17.10 1.75 7.47
C GLU A 95 -17.72 2.85 8.33
N HIS A 96 -17.49 4.12 7.98
CA HIS A 96 -17.89 5.27 8.80
C HIS A 96 -18.78 6.27 8.08
N ASP A 97 -19.12 6.01 6.81
CA ASP A 97 -19.98 6.88 6.00
C ASP A 97 -19.45 8.33 5.82
N ARG A 98 -18.15 8.53 6.04
CA ARG A 98 -17.49 9.83 5.97
C ARG A 98 -16.15 9.73 5.23
N LEU A 99 -15.71 10.84 4.63
CA LEU A 99 -14.39 10.89 4.00
C LEU A 99 -13.29 10.70 5.04
N PHE A 100 -12.22 10.00 4.65
CA PHE A 100 -10.97 10.01 5.40
C PHE A 100 -10.35 11.41 5.29
N PRO A 101 -9.78 12.00 6.35
CA PRO A 101 -9.33 13.41 6.29
C PRO A 101 -8.24 13.67 5.24
N LEU A 102 -7.42 12.67 4.91
CA LEU A 102 -6.34 12.79 3.93
C LEU A 102 -6.80 12.33 2.53
N ASP A 103 -6.69 13.23 1.55
CA ASP A 103 -6.82 12.89 0.12
C ASP A 103 -5.49 12.30 -0.38
N SER A 104 -5.54 11.09 -0.95
CA SER A 104 -4.40 10.43 -1.57
C SER A 104 -3.71 11.28 -2.65
N ARG A 105 -4.45 12.17 -3.34
CA ARG A 105 -3.88 13.09 -4.34
C ARG A 105 -2.94 14.14 -3.76
N ALA A 106 -3.14 14.51 -2.49
CA ALA A 106 -2.33 15.50 -1.80
C ALA A 106 -0.98 14.95 -1.29
N LEU A 107 -0.75 13.64 -1.40
CA LEU A 107 0.43 12.98 -0.83
C LEU A 107 1.76 13.32 -1.48
N HIS A 108 1.77 13.89 -2.70
CA HIS A 108 3.01 14.35 -3.33
C HIS A 108 3.76 15.34 -2.43
N GLY A 109 3.04 16.24 -1.73
CA GLY A 109 3.62 17.21 -0.81
C GLY A 109 4.08 16.62 0.54
N TRP A 110 3.96 15.30 0.72
CA TRP A 110 4.36 14.59 1.95
C TRP A 110 5.60 13.71 1.73
N LEU A 111 6.10 13.63 0.50
CA LEU A 111 7.35 12.91 0.21
C LEU A 111 8.53 13.70 0.75
N GLY A 112 9.51 12.99 1.33
CA GLY A 112 10.73 13.60 1.86
C GLY A 112 10.55 14.35 3.18
N LEU A 113 9.37 14.27 3.81
CA LEU A 113 9.19 14.78 5.17
C LEU A 113 10.11 14.03 6.15
N GLU A 114 10.64 14.78 7.12
CA GLU A 114 11.40 14.18 8.22
C GLU A 114 10.51 13.20 9.00
N PRO A 115 11.05 12.06 9.51
CA PRO A 115 10.24 11.03 10.15
C PRO A 115 9.37 11.51 11.32
N ARG A 116 9.82 12.53 12.05
CA ARG A 116 9.03 13.15 13.13
C ARG A 116 7.86 13.96 12.57
N GLU A 117 8.12 14.79 11.56
CA GLU A 117 7.09 15.58 10.91
C GLU A 117 6.03 14.69 10.23
N LEU A 118 6.46 13.62 9.56
CA LEU A 118 5.55 12.63 9.00
C LEU A 118 4.66 12.01 10.08
N ALA A 119 5.24 11.61 11.22
CA ALA A 119 4.48 11.05 12.34
C ALA A 119 3.46 12.04 12.88
N ASP A 120 3.85 13.30 13.10
CA ASP A 120 2.98 14.34 13.66
C ASP A 120 1.81 14.65 12.72
N ARG A 121 2.06 14.78 11.40
CA ARG A 121 0.99 14.97 10.41
C ARG A 121 0.03 13.78 10.35
N LEU A 122 0.55 12.55 10.38
CA LEU A 122 -0.28 11.35 10.40
C LEU A 122 -1.11 11.25 11.68
N ARG A 123 -0.56 11.61 12.85
CA ARG A 123 -1.35 11.65 14.09
C ARG A 123 -2.50 12.67 13.99
N GLY A 124 -2.28 13.83 13.37
CA GLY A 124 -3.35 14.79 13.09
C GLY A 124 -4.47 14.19 12.25
N VAL A 125 -4.13 13.59 11.11
CA VAL A 125 -5.10 12.91 10.22
C VAL A 125 -5.86 11.80 10.95
N LEU A 126 -5.16 10.96 11.72
CA LEU A 126 -5.78 9.85 12.44
C LEU A 126 -6.66 10.34 13.59
N HIS A 127 -6.32 11.48 14.21
CA HIS A 127 -7.12 12.10 15.25
C HIS A 127 -8.46 12.57 14.68
N GLU A 128 -8.43 13.31 13.57
CA GLU A 128 -9.63 13.76 12.85
C GLU A 128 -10.47 12.58 12.33
N ALA A 129 -9.81 11.49 11.93
CA ALA A 129 -10.46 10.24 11.52
C ALA A 129 -11.01 9.41 12.70
N GLY A 130 -10.81 9.81 13.96
CA GLY A 130 -11.20 9.03 15.14
C GLY A 130 -10.47 7.69 15.29
N MET A 131 -9.31 7.53 14.63
CA MET A 131 -8.50 6.31 14.59
C MET A 131 -7.37 6.37 15.62
N HIS A 132 -7.72 6.59 16.89
CA HIS A 132 -6.74 6.79 17.96
C HIS A 132 -5.84 5.57 18.21
N ALA A 133 -6.40 4.36 18.09
CA ALA A 133 -5.63 3.13 18.27
C ALA A 133 -4.58 2.94 17.16
N GLU A 134 -4.87 3.42 15.95
CA GLU A 134 -4.01 3.34 14.77
C GLU A 134 -2.80 4.27 14.84
N MET A 135 -2.82 5.29 15.70
CA MET A 135 -1.65 6.14 15.95
C MET A 135 -0.46 5.32 16.46
N LEU A 136 -0.71 4.36 17.36
CA LEU A 136 0.33 3.45 17.87
C LEU A 136 0.96 2.64 16.73
N TRP A 137 0.16 2.25 15.73
CA TRP A 137 0.65 1.49 14.58
C TRP A 137 1.54 2.32 13.67
N VAL A 138 1.30 3.62 13.53
CA VAL A 138 2.21 4.54 12.81
C VAL A 138 3.58 4.56 13.50
N ASP A 139 3.59 4.79 14.81
CA ASP A 139 4.82 4.88 15.60
C ASP A 139 5.61 3.57 15.54
N ARG A 140 4.94 2.41 15.76
CA ARG A 140 5.60 1.09 15.65
C ARG A 140 6.12 0.82 14.23
N THR A 141 5.42 1.26 13.19
CA THR A 141 5.89 1.10 11.80
C THR A 141 7.19 1.88 11.57
N LEU A 142 7.27 3.12 12.05
CA LEU A 142 8.46 3.97 11.95
C LEU A 142 9.63 3.42 12.77
N GLU A 143 9.37 2.84 13.95
CA GLU A 143 10.41 2.20 14.76
C GLU A 143 10.99 0.97 14.07
N ILE A 144 10.14 0.10 13.49
CA ILE A 144 10.60 -1.07 12.74
C ILE A 144 11.38 -0.64 11.49
N LEU A 145 10.96 0.42 10.80
CA LEU A 145 11.73 1.01 9.68
C LEU A 145 13.13 1.46 10.09
N ARG A 146 13.31 1.90 11.35
CA ARG A 146 14.62 2.27 11.92
C ARG A 146 15.41 1.08 12.46
N GLY A 147 14.93 -0.15 12.29
CA GLY A 147 15.62 -1.38 12.67
C GLY A 147 15.22 -1.96 14.02
N GLN A 148 14.19 -1.42 14.68
CA GLN A 148 13.65 -2.02 15.90
C GLN A 148 13.14 -3.43 15.60
N GLN A 149 13.53 -4.41 16.43
CA GLN A 149 13.06 -5.78 16.28
C GLN A 149 11.62 -5.92 16.77
N PRO A 150 10.77 -6.70 16.06
CA PRO A 150 9.40 -6.95 16.47
C PRO A 150 9.37 -7.74 17.79
N VAL A 151 8.52 -7.32 18.73
CA VAL A 151 8.44 -7.95 20.07
C VAL A 151 7.31 -8.96 20.21
N ASP A 152 6.36 -8.96 19.27
CA ASP A 152 5.23 -9.89 19.28
C ASP A 152 4.82 -10.34 17.85
N ALA A 153 3.78 -11.18 17.78
CA ALA A 153 3.28 -11.71 16.52
C ALA A 153 2.65 -10.66 15.59
N ALA A 154 2.09 -9.58 16.17
CA ALA A 154 1.45 -8.53 15.40
C ALA A 154 2.51 -7.61 14.76
N GLU A 155 3.57 -7.32 15.49
CA GLU A 155 4.75 -6.62 14.98
C GLU A 155 5.56 -7.47 14.01
N ALA A 156 5.62 -8.79 14.19
CA ALA A 156 6.24 -9.67 13.21
C ALA A 156 5.50 -9.66 11.85
N ARG A 157 4.18 -9.40 11.86
CA ARG A 157 3.39 -9.15 10.64
C ARG A 157 3.69 -7.77 10.07
N LEU A 158 3.82 -6.77 10.94
CA LEU A 158 4.19 -5.42 10.54
C LEU A 158 5.59 -5.37 9.90
N ALA A 159 6.58 -6.04 10.48
CA ALA A 159 7.93 -6.16 9.93
C ALA A 159 7.96 -6.84 8.56
N HIS A 160 7.09 -7.84 8.35
CA HIS A 160 6.90 -8.42 7.02
C HIS A 160 6.34 -7.39 6.02
N VAL A 161 5.33 -6.60 6.41
CA VAL A 161 4.79 -5.51 5.57
C VAL A 161 5.89 -4.49 5.26
N VAL A 162 6.65 -4.05 6.26
CA VAL A 162 7.78 -3.11 6.08
C VAL A 162 8.78 -3.64 5.05
N THR A 163 9.21 -4.89 5.19
CA THR A 163 10.16 -5.53 4.26
C THR A 163 9.59 -5.60 2.84
N MET A 164 8.40 -6.17 2.70
CA MET A 164 7.75 -6.39 1.39
C MET A 164 7.49 -5.05 0.67
N VAL A 165 6.94 -4.07 1.39
CA VAL A 165 6.59 -2.76 0.83
C VAL A 165 7.84 -1.96 0.51
N SER A 166 8.90 -2.02 1.32
CA SER A 166 10.15 -1.31 1.01
C SER A 166 10.79 -1.82 -0.28
N GLU A 167 10.72 -3.12 -0.55
CA GLU A 167 11.17 -3.67 -1.81
C GLU A 167 10.31 -3.20 -3.00
N MET A 168 8.99 -3.19 -2.84
CA MET A 168 8.07 -2.63 -3.86
C MET A 168 8.34 -1.14 -4.08
N ASN A 169 8.60 -0.37 -3.02
CA ASN A 169 8.92 1.06 -3.08
C ASN A 169 10.20 1.30 -3.88
N SER A 170 11.25 0.52 -3.63
CA SER A 170 12.50 0.61 -4.38
C SER A 170 12.28 0.37 -5.87
N ILE A 171 11.50 -0.65 -6.24
CA ILE A 171 11.18 -0.97 -7.64
C ILE A 171 10.36 0.15 -8.28
N ALA A 172 9.27 0.57 -7.64
CA ALA A 172 8.37 1.59 -8.18
C ALA A 172 9.05 2.95 -8.35
N THR A 173 9.85 3.37 -7.36
CA THR A 173 10.59 4.64 -7.41
C THR A 173 11.64 4.62 -8.51
N THR A 174 12.41 3.53 -8.62
CA THR A 174 13.43 3.39 -9.67
C THR A 174 12.82 3.41 -11.07
N ALA A 175 11.63 2.81 -11.24
CA ALA A 175 10.94 2.74 -12.52
C ALA A 175 10.05 3.96 -12.82
N GLY A 176 9.94 4.93 -11.90
CA GLY A 176 9.07 6.09 -12.07
C GLY A 176 7.60 5.70 -12.30
N VAL A 177 7.11 4.70 -11.56
CA VAL A 177 5.74 4.20 -11.76
C VAL A 177 4.75 5.26 -11.30
N GLU A 178 3.84 5.65 -12.18
CA GLU A 178 2.78 6.61 -11.86
C GLU A 178 1.66 5.99 -11.02
N PRO A 179 1.06 6.74 -10.08
CA PRO A 179 -0.11 6.30 -9.29
C PRO A 179 -1.21 5.65 -10.14
N ASP A 180 -1.86 4.64 -9.55
CA ASP A 180 -2.87 3.80 -10.21
C ASP A 180 -4.15 3.71 -9.35
N GLU A 181 -4.51 2.51 -8.87
CA GLU A 181 -5.73 2.26 -8.10
C GLU A 181 -5.43 1.68 -6.71
N ALA A 182 -6.46 1.54 -5.88
CA ALA A 182 -6.33 1.00 -4.52
C ALA A 182 -6.01 -0.51 -4.52
N GLN A 183 -4.95 -0.93 -3.82
CA GLN A 183 -4.48 -2.33 -3.75
C GLN A 183 -5.26 -3.16 -2.72
N ASN A 184 -6.59 -3.11 -2.77
CA ASN A 184 -7.49 -3.77 -1.84
C ASN A 184 -8.76 -4.25 -2.55
N PRO A 185 -9.42 -5.35 -2.11
CA PRO A 185 -10.69 -5.78 -2.69
C PRO A 185 -11.79 -4.71 -2.73
N VAL A 186 -11.78 -3.73 -1.80
CA VAL A 186 -12.73 -2.60 -1.80
C VAL A 186 -12.70 -1.79 -3.10
N ASN A 187 -11.57 -1.80 -3.83
CA ASN A 187 -11.42 -1.11 -5.11
C ASN A 187 -12.36 -1.64 -6.21
N LYS A 188 -12.89 -2.86 -6.03
CA LYS A 188 -13.88 -3.45 -6.94
C LYS A 188 -15.27 -2.83 -6.80
N ASP A 189 -15.54 -2.08 -5.73
CA ASP A 189 -16.82 -1.42 -5.51
C ASP A 189 -16.91 -0.10 -6.29
N GLY A 190 -17.45 -0.18 -7.51
CA GLY A 190 -17.62 0.98 -8.39
C GLY A 190 -18.58 2.05 -7.85
N ALA A 191 -19.59 1.65 -7.05
CA ALA A 191 -20.53 2.59 -6.46
C ALA A 191 -19.87 3.39 -5.34
N LEU A 192 -19.07 2.72 -4.49
CA LEU A 192 -18.28 3.37 -3.45
C LEU A 192 -17.24 4.33 -4.04
N LYS A 193 -16.54 3.94 -5.12
CA LYS A 193 -15.59 4.84 -5.81
C LYS A 193 -16.28 6.07 -6.39
N SER A 194 -17.44 5.89 -7.01
CA SER A 194 -18.25 7.00 -7.55
C SER A 194 -18.70 7.94 -6.44
N ARG A 195 -19.16 7.39 -5.31
CA ARG A 195 -19.56 8.17 -4.13
C ARG A 195 -18.39 8.93 -3.53
N HIS A 196 -17.24 8.26 -3.36
CA HIS A 196 -16.01 8.89 -2.87
C HIS A 196 -15.61 10.08 -3.75
N ALA A 197 -15.59 9.88 -5.07
CA ALA A 197 -15.26 10.93 -6.03
C ALA A 197 -16.25 12.11 -5.96
N ALA A 198 -17.55 11.85 -5.86
CA ALA A 198 -18.57 12.89 -5.74
C ALA A 198 -18.43 13.69 -4.44
N LEU A 199 -18.18 13.02 -3.31
CA LEU A 199 -17.94 13.69 -2.03
C LEU A 199 -16.66 14.53 -2.06
N ARG A 200 -15.57 14.03 -2.65
CA ARG A 200 -14.31 14.75 -2.79
C ARG A 200 -14.40 15.97 -3.70
N ALA A 201 -15.23 15.92 -4.75
CA ALA A 201 -15.45 17.05 -5.65
C ALA A 201 -16.29 18.18 -5.02
N GLY A 202 -17.02 17.89 -3.93
CA GLY A 202 -17.84 18.85 -3.20
C GLY A 202 -17.16 19.52 -2.00
N VAL A 203 -15.88 19.20 -1.74
CA VAL A 203 -15.02 19.80 -0.70
C VAL A 203 -14.05 20.78 -1.35
#